data_AF-A0A2D5MMI1-F1
#
_entry.id   AF-A0A2D5MMI1-F1
#
_cell.length_a   1.000
_cell.length_b   1.000
_cell.length_c   1.000
_cell.angle_alpha   90.00
_cell.angle_beta   90.00
_cell.angle_gamma   90.00
#
_symmetry.space_group_name_H-M   'P 1'
#
loop_
_entity.id
_entity.type
_entity.pdbx_description
1 polymer ?
#
loop_
_entity_poly.entity_id
_entity_poly.type
_entity_poly.pdbx_seq_one_letter_code
_entity_poly.pdbx_strand_id
1 'polypeptide(L)'
;MSKKQELSSEEWDFSALEKAPRTLIHRALLWEVDRELGSGREPFLKSAEYRRASNNGFKGSASGVVELGKSGEKAMPFEDGYNFRIDWSQPREELMDQFGEWLDSQERTGKMMEKPALGKPRQALTMLRKMSIVRLKNKGYSLRTAGEVFPQKKRFVESLQKINWTTASREVERAMSRRRNNLKSIERDLGSNNWKSGLYGKA
;
A
#
# COMPACT_ATOMS: atom_id res chain seq x y z
N MET A 1 -31.26 15.93 -11.35
CA MET A 1 -30.32 14.81 -11.59
C MET A 1 -28.95 15.22 -11.08
N SER A 2 -28.41 14.54 -10.07
CA SER A 2 -27.11 14.88 -9.48
C SER A 2 -25.99 14.67 -10.52
N LYS A 3 -25.15 15.69 -10.74
CA LYS A 3 -23.97 15.60 -11.62
C LYS A 3 -23.10 14.45 -11.14
N LYS A 4 -23.06 13.34 -11.88
CA LYS A 4 -22.13 12.24 -11.62
C LYS A 4 -20.71 12.80 -11.73
N GLN A 5 -20.03 12.94 -10.59
CA GLN A 5 -18.62 13.32 -10.56
C GLN A 5 -17.82 12.27 -11.34
N GLU A 6 -17.02 12.73 -12.29
CA GLU A 6 -16.11 11.87 -13.06
C GLU A 6 -15.18 11.14 -12.08
N LEU A 7 -15.28 9.82 -12.04
CA LEU A 7 -14.41 8.97 -11.25
C LEU A 7 -13.28 8.53 -12.17
N SER A 8 -12.06 8.99 -11.90
CA SER A 8 -10.90 8.65 -12.72
C SER A 8 -10.54 7.17 -12.57
N SER A 9 -10.00 6.54 -13.62
CA SER A 9 -9.72 5.09 -13.59
C SER A 9 -8.72 4.74 -12.49
N GLU A 10 -7.75 5.60 -12.22
CA GLU A 10 -6.71 5.37 -11.20
C GLU A 10 -7.27 5.33 -9.78
N GLU A 11 -8.49 5.82 -9.57
CA GLU A 11 -9.16 5.79 -8.26
C GLU A 11 -9.84 4.47 -7.95
N TRP A 12 -10.01 3.56 -8.90
CA TRP A 12 -10.76 2.33 -8.62
C TRP A 12 -10.32 1.12 -9.43
N ASP A 13 -9.64 1.30 -10.57
CA ASP A 13 -9.16 0.21 -11.40
C ASP A 13 -7.76 -0.26 -10.94
N PHE A 14 -7.73 -1.22 -10.02
CA PHE A 14 -6.50 -1.84 -9.54
C PHE A 14 -6.02 -3.02 -10.40
N SER A 15 -6.54 -3.20 -11.62
CA SER A 15 -6.13 -4.30 -12.51
C SER A 15 -4.62 -4.32 -12.79
N ALA A 16 -3.97 -3.15 -12.79
CA ALA A 16 -2.52 -3.05 -12.98
C ALA A 16 -1.70 -3.75 -11.87
N LEU A 17 -2.28 -3.95 -10.69
CA LEU A 17 -1.61 -4.60 -9.55
C LEU A 17 -1.78 -6.13 -9.54
N GLU A 18 -2.52 -6.73 -10.48
CA GLU A 18 -2.75 -8.18 -10.51
C GLU A 18 -1.46 -9.00 -10.64
N LYS A 19 -0.44 -8.42 -11.29
CA LYS A 19 0.88 -9.04 -11.49
C LYS A 19 1.99 -8.40 -10.65
N ALA A 20 1.64 -7.45 -9.78
CA ALA A 20 2.63 -6.75 -8.96
C ALA A 20 3.18 -7.66 -7.84
N PRO A 21 4.40 -7.38 -7.34
CA PRO A 21 4.94 -8.03 -6.15
C PRO A 21 4.01 -7.87 -4.94
N ARG A 22 4.02 -8.88 -4.05
CA ARG A 22 3.20 -8.88 -2.83
C ARG A 22 3.38 -7.61 -2.00
N THR A 23 4.62 -7.18 -1.82
CA THR A 23 5.00 -5.98 -1.06
C THR A 23 4.30 -4.75 -1.62
N LEU A 24 4.35 -4.55 -2.94
CA LEU A 24 3.68 -3.44 -3.63
C LEU A 24 2.15 -3.49 -3.51
N ILE A 25 1.53 -4.68 -3.59
CA ILE A 25 0.07 -4.83 -3.42
C ILE A 25 -0.38 -4.42 -2.01
N HIS A 26 0.35 -4.84 -0.97
CA HIS A 26 0.03 -4.46 0.40
C HIS A 26 0.27 -2.98 0.66
N ARG A 27 1.34 -2.43 0.07
CA ARG A 27 1.65 -1.02 0.12
C ARG A 27 0.57 -0.17 -0.55
N ALA A 28 0.08 -0.58 -1.72
CA ALA A 28 -1.05 0.03 -2.40
C ALA A 28 -2.32 -0.01 -1.53
N LEU A 29 -2.63 -1.14 -0.91
CA LEU A 29 -3.77 -1.25 0.01
C LEU A 29 -3.66 -0.28 1.18
N LEU A 30 -2.49 -0.21 1.83
CA LEU A 30 -2.28 0.69 2.96
C LEU A 30 -2.41 2.16 2.54
N TRP A 31 -1.81 2.52 1.39
CA TRP A 31 -1.91 3.85 0.80
C TRP A 31 -3.35 4.26 0.56
N GLU A 32 -4.14 3.38 -0.07
CA GLU A 32 -5.55 3.66 -0.39
C GLU A 32 -6.42 3.74 0.86
N VAL A 33 -6.18 2.91 1.88
CA VAL A 33 -6.91 2.99 3.16
C VAL A 33 -6.58 4.29 3.88
N ASP A 34 -5.30 4.69 3.91
CA ASP A 34 -4.90 5.97 4.50
C ASP A 34 -5.49 7.16 3.72
N ARG A 35 -5.62 7.04 2.40
CA ARG A 35 -6.30 8.02 1.55
C ARG A 35 -7.79 8.15 1.89
N GLU A 36 -8.51 7.04 2.05
CA GLU A 36 -9.92 7.06 2.53
C GLU A 36 -10.05 7.65 3.93
N LEU A 37 -9.04 7.47 4.78
CA LEU A 37 -8.97 8.08 6.12
C LEU A 37 -8.53 9.55 6.09
N GLY A 38 -8.33 10.14 4.92
CA GLY A 38 -8.06 11.57 4.76
C GLY A 38 -6.59 11.94 4.79
N SER A 39 -5.67 11.07 4.34
CA SER A 39 -4.25 11.42 4.17
C SER A 39 -4.01 12.58 3.19
N GLY A 40 -4.99 12.87 2.32
CA GLY A 40 -4.88 13.92 1.29
C GLY A 40 -4.01 13.53 0.10
N ARG A 41 -3.53 12.28 0.05
CA ARG A 41 -2.69 11.77 -1.04
C ARG A 41 -3.51 11.49 -2.31
N GLU A 42 -2.82 11.57 -3.45
CA GLU A 42 -3.35 11.12 -4.73
C GLU A 42 -3.57 9.60 -4.75
N PRO A 43 -4.33 9.06 -5.73
CA PRO A 43 -4.46 7.62 -5.91
C PRO A 43 -3.09 6.96 -6.06
N PHE A 44 -2.90 5.77 -5.48
CA PHE A 44 -1.63 5.06 -5.50
C PHE A 44 -1.11 4.85 -6.92
N LEU A 45 -2.00 4.57 -7.88
CA LEU A 45 -1.63 4.39 -9.29
C LEU A 45 -1.12 5.66 -9.99
N LYS A 46 -1.32 6.85 -9.39
CA LYS A 46 -0.71 8.11 -9.84
C LYS A 46 0.61 8.44 -9.11
N SER A 47 0.86 7.78 -7.98
CA SER A 47 2.02 8.06 -7.15
C SER A 47 3.34 7.82 -7.88
N ALA A 48 4.36 8.60 -7.50
CA ALA A 48 5.73 8.36 -7.93
C ALA A 48 6.24 6.96 -7.55
N GLU A 49 5.75 6.42 -6.42
CA GLU A 49 6.08 5.07 -5.94
C GLU A 49 5.64 3.99 -6.94
N TYR A 50 4.38 4.05 -7.39
CA TYR A 50 3.88 3.14 -8.43
C TYR A 50 4.61 3.33 -9.76
N ARG A 51 4.86 4.57 -10.19
CA ARG A 51 5.56 4.85 -11.45
C ARG A 51 6.98 4.25 -11.46
N ARG A 52 7.75 4.43 -10.39
CA ARG A 52 9.10 3.85 -10.27
C ARG A 52 9.06 2.32 -10.31
N ALA A 53 8.19 1.71 -9.50
CA ALA A 53 8.05 0.25 -9.47
C ALA A 53 7.65 -0.33 -10.84
N SER A 54 6.71 0.33 -11.52
CA SER A 54 6.24 -0.08 -12.85
C SER A 54 7.32 0.09 -13.93
N ASN A 55 8.08 1.19 -13.90
CA ASN A 55 9.12 1.47 -14.89
C ASN A 55 10.30 0.50 -14.80
N ASN A 56 10.63 0.04 -13.60
CA ASN A 56 11.71 -0.93 -13.39
C ASN A 56 11.26 -2.38 -13.68
N GLY A 57 10.08 -2.57 -14.30
CA GLY A 57 9.53 -3.89 -14.58
C GLY A 57 9.40 -4.77 -13.33
N PHE A 58 9.27 -4.12 -12.16
CA PHE A 58 9.31 -4.75 -10.85
C PHE A 58 10.60 -5.58 -10.56
N LYS A 59 11.77 -5.18 -11.09
CA LYS A 59 13.12 -5.78 -10.85
C LYS A 59 14.14 -4.72 -10.37
N GLY A 60 15.14 -5.08 -9.56
CA GLY A 60 16.22 -4.19 -9.05
C GLY A 60 17.63 -4.80 -9.05
N SER A 61 18.70 -3.97 -9.10
CA SER A 61 20.14 -4.36 -8.98
C SER A 61 21.09 -3.18 -8.69
N ALA A 62 22.15 -3.46 -7.90
CA ALA A 62 23.35 -2.70 -7.44
C ALA A 62 23.19 -1.89 -6.13
N SER A 63 23.86 -2.33 -5.03
CA SER A 63 23.61 -1.86 -3.64
C SER A 63 24.75 -1.04 -3.00
N GLY A 64 24.44 0.18 -2.55
CA GLY A 64 25.17 1.11 -1.66
C GLY A 64 24.74 1.06 -0.19
N VAL A 65 23.93 0.05 0.19
CA VAL A 65 23.67 -0.31 1.59
C VAL A 65 24.38 -1.62 1.89
N VAL A 66 25.37 -1.57 2.81
CA VAL A 66 26.20 -2.72 3.17
C VAL A 66 26.07 -3.01 4.68
N GLU A 67 25.57 -4.20 5.02
CA GLU A 67 25.49 -4.69 6.41
C GLU A 67 26.91 -4.99 6.95
N LEU A 68 27.22 -4.44 8.12
CA LEU A 68 28.51 -4.61 8.81
C LEU A 68 28.50 -5.67 9.92
N GLY A 69 27.35 -6.27 10.20
CA GLY A 69 27.15 -7.29 11.24
C GLY A 69 26.23 -6.83 12.38
N LYS A 70 26.07 -7.69 13.39
CA LYS A 70 25.19 -7.45 14.55
C LYS A 70 25.76 -6.39 15.49
N SER A 71 24.92 -5.52 16.03
CA SER A 71 25.33 -4.54 17.04
C SER A 71 25.59 -5.25 18.38
N GLY A 72 26.66 -4.86 19.09
CA GLY A 72 27.07 -5.45 20.37
C GLY A 72 26.37 -4.85 21.60
N GLU A 73 25.44 -3.90 21.40
CA GLU A 73 24.64 -3.35 22.49
C GLU A 73 23.54 -4.33 22.88
N LYS A 74 23.20 -4.39 24.18
CA LYS A 74 22.17 -5.26 24.73
C LYS A 74 20.79 -4.87 24.19
N ALA A 75 20.46 -5.34 22.99
CA ALA A 75 19.11 -5.32 22.47
C ALA A 75 18.21 -6.20 23.37
N MET A 76 16.94 -5.84 23.48
CA MET A 76 15.97 -6.61 24.26
C MET A 76 15.93 -8.08 23.76
N PRO A 77 15.48 -9.05 24.55
CA PRO A 77 15.51 -10.48 24.17
C PRO A 77 14.78 -10.85 22.87
N PHE A 78 13.99 -9.92 22.32
CA PHE A 78 13.22 -10.05 21.09
C PHE A 78 13.68 -9.09 19.97
N GLU A 79 14.78 -8.36 20.16
CA GLU A 79 15.33 -7.40 19.20
C GLU A 79 16.72 -7.84 18.72
N ASP A 80 16.92 -7.86 17.40
CA ASP A 80 18.23 -7.98 16.78
C ASP A 80 18.68 -6.59 16.31
N GLY A 81 19.82 -6.11 16.81
CA GLY A 81 20.44 -4.87 16.33
C GLY A 81 21.39 -5.12 15.15
N TYR A 82 21.30 -4.29 14.11
CA TYR A 82 22.10 -4.38 12.88
C TYR A 82 22.87 -3.09 12.62
N ASN A 83 24.14 -3.20 12.21
CA ASN A 83 24.98 -2.06 11.83
C ASN A 83 25.12 -1.98 10.31
N PHE A 84 25.08 -0.75 9.77
CA PHE A 84 25.20 -0.50 8.33
C PHE A 84 26.31 0.50 8.01
N ARG A 85 26.95 0.30 6.86
CA ARG A 85 27.66 1.36 6.14
C ARG A 85 26.78 1.85 5.01
N ILE A 86 26.61 3.17 4.97
CA ILE A 86 25.82 3.87 3.96
C ILE A 86 26.78 4.73 3.15
N ASP A 87 26.78 4.53 1.84
CA ASP A 87 27.47 5.43 0.92
C ASP A 87 26.59 6.65 0.64
N TRP A 88 26.78 7.71 1.43
CA TRP A 88 26.02 8.96 1.31
C TRP A 88 26.29 9.73 0.00
N SER A 89 27.25 9.30 -0.82
CA SER A 89 27.42 9.86 -2.15
C SER A 89 26.35 9.39 -3.13
N GLN A 90 25.59 8.34 -2.80
CA GLN A 90 24.50 7.83 -3.62
C GLN A 90 23.21 8.65 -3.45
N PRO A 91 22.40 8.77 -4.51
CA PRO A 91 21.06 9.32 -4.44
C PRO A 91 20.22 8.65 -3.34
N ARG A 92 19.50 9.47 -2.57
CA ARG A 92 18.60 9.00 -1.50
C ARG A 92 17.67 7.88 -1.95
N GLU A 93 17.19 7.94 -3.20
CA GLU A 93 16.27 6.95 -3.75
C GLU A 93 16.92 5.57 -3.91
N GLU A 94 18.16 5.52 -4.40
CA GLU A 94 18.92 4.27 -4.49
C GLU A 94 19.20 3.70 -3.11
N LEU A 95 19.60 4.54 -2.14
CA LEU A 95 19.81 4.09 -0.77
C LEU A 95 18.54 3.50 -0.13
N MET A 96 17.37 4.09 -0.42
CA MET A 96 16.09 3.59 0.09
C MET A 96 15.71 2.25 -0.54
N ASP A 97 15.89 2.09 -1.85
CA ASP A 97 15.55 0.85 -2.55
C ASP A 97 16.45 -0.31 -2.10
N GLN A 98 17.74 -0.05 -1.95
CA GLN A 98 18.73 -1.03 -1.50
C GLN A 98 18.52 -1.46 -0.04
N PHE A 99 18.17 -0.52 0.84
CA PHE A 99 17.79 -0.85 2.21
C PHE A 99 16.50 -1.69 2.24
N GLY A 100 15.54 -1.40 1.34
CA GLY A 100 14.33 -2.19 1.15
C GLY A 100 14.63 -3.63 0.72
N GLU A 101 15.52 -3.83 -0.24
CA GLU A 101 15.97 -5.16 -0.67
C GLU A 101 16.66 -5.93 0.46
N TRP A 102 17.47 -5.24 1.28
CA TRP A 102 18.08 -5.85 2.45
C TRP A 102 17.03 -6.30 3.47
N LEU A 103 16.02 -5.47 3.78
CA LEU A 103 14.91 -5.83 4.66
C LEU A 103 14.16 -7.07 4.16
N ASP A 104 13.84 -7.11 2.87
CA ASP A 104 13.18 -8.25 2.22
C ASP A 104 14.04 -9.53 2.31
N SER A 105 15.37 -9.40 2.27
CA SER A 105 16.28 -10.53 2.45
C SER A 105 16.27 -11.07 3.88
N GLN A 106 16.28 -10.19 4.89
CA GLN A 106 16.21 -10.60 6.30
C GLN A 106 14.85 -11.24 6.62
N GLU A 107 13.79 -10.72 6.01
CA GLU A 107 12.45 -11.29 6.06
C GLU A 107 12.43 -12.73 5.52
N ARG A 108 13.14 -12.99 4.40
CA ARG A 108 13.27 -14.33 3.82
C ARG A 108 14.04 -15.30 4.73
N THR A 109 14.99 -14.79 5.51
CA THR A 109 15.76 -15.60 6.46
C THR A 109 15.04 -15.87 7.78
N GLY A 110 13.84 -15.29 7.98
CA GLY A 110 13.04 -15.49 9.18
C GLY A 110 13.57 -14.78 10.43
N LYS A 111 14.59 -13.92 10.28
CA LYS A 111 15.20 -13.15 11.39
C LYS A 111 14.38 -11.93 11.82
N MET A 112 13.41 -11.51 11.00
CA MET A 112 12.36 -10.56 11.41
C MET A 112 11.07 -11.32 11.73
N MET A 113 10.93 -11.84 12.95
CA MET A 113 9.63 -12.31 13.49
C MET A 113 8.94 -11.13 14.17
N GLU A 114 7.64 -10.86 14.11
CA GLU A 114 6.50 -11.39 13.36
C GLU A 114 6.01 -10.28 12.42
N LYS A 115 5.77 -10.60 11.14
CA LYS A 115 4.91 -9.76 10.31
C LYS A 115 3.57 -9.59 11.05
N PRO A 116 3.01 -8.39 11.24
CA PRO A 116 1.57 -8.30 11.47
C PRO A 116 0.95 -9.05 10.31
N ALA A 117 0.24 -10.16 10.57
CA ALA A 117 -0.09 -11.17 9.55
C ALA A 117 -0.63 -10.52 8.27
N LEU A 118 0.28 -10.19 7.34
CA LEU A 118 -0.06 -9.55 6.08
C LEU A 118 -0.80 -10.67 5.37
N GLY A 119 -2.11 -10.50 5.20
CA GLY A 119 -2.97 -11.51 4.57
C GLY A 119 -2.37 -12.02 3.26
N LYS A 120 -2.91 -13.12 2.72
CA LYS A 120 -2.45 -13.63 1.42
C LYS A 120 -2.52 -12.47 0.39
N PRO A 121 -1.59 -12.32 -0.58
CA PRO A 121 -1.63 -11.23 -1.57
C PRO A 121 -3.01 -11.12 -2.25
N ARG A 122 -3.64 -12.28 -2.47
CA ARG A 122 -5.02 -12.40 -2.97
C ARG A 122 -6.05 -11.70 -2.08
N GLN A 123 -5.90 -11.74 -0.76
CA GLN A 123 -6.77 -11.03 0.18
C GLN A 123 -6.58 -9.51 0.08
N ALA A 124 -5.34 -9.02 -0.04
CA ALA A 124 -5.08 -7.58 -0.20
C ALA A 124 -5.63 -7.05 -1.53
N LEU A 125 -5.39 -7.78 -2.62
CA LEU A 125 -5.96 -7.47 -3.94
C LEU A 125 -7.50 -7.55 -3.94
N THR A 126 -8.06 -8.52 -3.22
CA THR A 126 -9.52 -8.61 -3.03
C THR A 126 -10.06 -7.42 -2.24
N MET A 127 -9.33 -6.94 -1.23
CA MET A 127 -9.71 -5.74 -0.48
C MET A 127 -9.66 -4.49 -1.36
N LEU A 128 -8.62 -4.34 -2.20
CA LEU A 128 -8.56 -3.27 -3.21
C LEU A 128 -9.78 -3.32 -4.15
N ARG A 129 -10.16 -4.50 -4.64
CA ARG A 129 -11.39 -4.69 -5.43
C ARG A 129 -12.67 -4.32 -4.66
N LYS A 130 -12.73 -4.62 -3.36
CA LYS A 130 -13.84 -4.20 -2.47
C LYS A 130 -13.88 -2.66 -2.34
N MET A 131 -12.72 -2.00 -2.25
CA MET A 131 -12.64 -0.54 -2.27
C MET A 131 -13.13 0.05 -3.60
N SER A 132 -12.77 -0.56 -4.73
CA SER A 132 -13.31 -0.17 -6.05
C SER A 132 -14.84 -0.17 -6.07
N ILE A 133 -15.45 -1.23 -5.52
CA ILE A 133 -16.91 -1.36 -5.42
C ILE A 133 -17.50 -0.21 -4.59
N VAL A 134 -16.92 0.08 -3.41
CA VAL A 134 -17.40 1.17 -2.55
C VAL A 134 -17.30 2.52 -3.25
N ARG A 135 -16.19 2.80 -3.94
CA ARG A 135 -15.98 4.05 -4.69
C ARG A 135 -16.96 4.20 -5.85
N LEU A 136 -17.16 3.15 -6.62
CA LEU A 136 -18.16 3.12 -7.70
C LEU A 136 -19.57 3.39 -7.16
N LYS A 137 -19.95 2.70 -6.08
CA LYS A 137 -21.27 2.87 -5.43
C LYS A 137 -21.46 4.28 -4.89
N ASN A 138 -20.46 4.86 -4.22
CA ASN A 138 -20.51 6.22 -3.68
C ASN A 138 -20.69 7.29 -4.77
N LYS A 139 -20.21 7.02 -5.99
CA LYS A 139 -20.42 7.88 -7.17
C LYS A 139 -21.70 7.56 -7.95
N GLY A 140 -22.55 6.68 -7.43
CA GLY A 140 -23.84 6.33 -8.04
C GLY A 140 -23.74 5.33 -9.20
N TYR A 141 -22.62 4.62 -9.33
CA TYR A 141 -22.48 3.54 -10.31
C TYR A 141 -22.96 2.20 -9.75
N SER A 142 -23.66 1.44 -10.58
CA SER A 142 -23.89 0.00 -10.42
C SER A 142 -22.91 -0.74 -11.32
N LEU A 143 -22.81 -2.07 -11.19
CA LEU A 143 -22.01 -2.90 -12.11
C LEU A 143 -22.36 -2.64 -13.57
N ARG A 144 -23.65 -2.56 -13.87
CA ARG A 144 -24.14 -2.31 -15.23
C ARG A 144 -23.70 -0.95 -15.74
N THR A 145 -23.96 0.11 -14.97
CA THR A 145 -23.62 1.47 -15.41
C THR A 145 -22.12 1.71 -15.44
N ALA A 146 -21.34 1.05 -14.56
CA ALA A 146 -19.88 1.09 -14.63
C ALA A 146 -19.34 0.41 -15.91
N GLY A 147 -19.92 -0.73 -16.31
CA GLY A 147 -19.52 -1.43 -17.54
C GLY A 147 -19.87 -0.65 -18.82
N GLU A 148 -20.97 0.10 -18.80
CA GLU A 148 -21.40 0.98 -19.90
C GLU A 148 -20.54 2.25 -19.97
N VAL A 149 -20.21 2.86 -18.82
CA VAL A 149 -19.43 4.11 -18.75
C VAL A 149 -17.94 3.88 -18.95
N PHE A 150 -17.41 2.74 -18.53
CA PHE A 150 -15.99 2.37 -18.66
C PHE A 150 -15.81 1.11 -19.52
N PRO A 151 -16.14 1.15 -20.83
CA PRO A 151 -16.09 -0.02 -21.70
C PRO A 151 -14.67 -0.60 -21.81
N GLN A 152 -13.65 0.25 -21.74
CA GLN A 152 -12.23 -0.15 -21.74
C GLN A 152 -11.84 -0.98 -20.52
N LYS A 153 -12.61 -0.88 -19.42
CA LYS A 153 -12.37 -1.56 -18.14
C LYS A 153 -13.40 -2.66 -17.87
N LYS A 154 -14.19 -3.05 -18.87
CA LYS A 154 -15.27 -4.03 -18.76
C LYS A 154 -14.84 -5.32 -18.06
N ARG A 155 -13.68 -5.89 -18.43
CA ARG A 155 -13.14 -7.12 -17.81
C ARG A 155 -12.92 -6.97 -16.31
N PHE A 156 -12.38 -5.82 -15.88
CA PHE A 156 -12.17 -5.54 -14.46
C PHE A 156 -13.51 -5.36 -13.74
N VAL A 157 -14.45 -4.60 -14.30
CA VAL A 157 -15.81 -4.42 -13.75
C VAL A 157 -16.54 -5.77 -13.61
N GLU A 158 -16.48 -6.63 -14.62
CA GLU A 158 -17.04 -7.99 -14.58
C GLU A 158 -16.41 -8.83 -13.46
N SER A 159 -15.10 -8.69 -13.23
CA SER A 159 -14.43 -9.38 -12.13
C SER A 159 -14.98 -8.99 -10.74
N LEU A 160 -15.51 -7.77 -10.58
CA LEU A 160 -16.13 -7.28 -9.35
C LEU A 160 -17.50 -7.93 -9.07
N GLN A 161 -18.17 -8.50 -10.07
CA GLN A 161 -19.45 -9.20 -9.89
C GLN A 161 -19.33 -10.41 -8.95
N LYS A 162 -18.12 -10.99 -8.86
CA LYS A 162 -17.82 -12.14 -7.99
C LYS A 162 -17.81 -11.76 -6.50
N ILE A 163 -17.86 -10.48 -6.17
CA ILE A 163 -17.82 -9.97 -4.80
C ILE A 163 -19.19 -9.43 -4.43
N ASN A 164 -19.70 -9.80 -3.24
CA ASN A 164 -20.93 -9.22 -2.71
C ASN A 164 -20.70 -7.75 -2.32
N TRP A 165 -21.39 -6.81 -3.00
CA TRP A 165 -21.23 -5.36 -2.81
C TRP A 165 -21.61 -4.88 -1.41
N THR A 166 -22.64 -5.48 -0.80
CA THR A 166 -23.07 -5.12 0.57
C THR A 166 -22.04 -5.56 1.60
N THR A 167 -21.47 -6.75 1.43
CA THR A 167 -20.39 -7.25 2.29
C THR A 167 -19.10 -6.46 2.08
N ALA A 168 -18.81 -6.02 0.84
CA ALA A 168 -17.65 -5.20 0.52
C ALA A 168 -17.61 -3.90 1.34
N SER A 169 -18.73 -3.17 1.42
CA SER A 169 -18.82 -1.96 2.24
C SER A 169 -18.47 -2.21 3.71
N ARG A 170 -19.06 -3.25 4.32
CA ARG A 170 -18.80 -3.60 5.74
C ARG A 170 -17.35 -3.99 5.98
N GLU A 171 -16.75 -4.74 5.06
CA GLU A 171 -15.35 -5.17 5.19
C GLU A 171 -14.36 -4.03 5.02
N VAL A 172 -14.59 -3.12 4.07
CA VAL A 172 -13.78 -1.92 3.89
C VAL A 172 -13.89 -1.02 5.13
N GLU A 173 -15.09 -0.84 5.68
CA GLU A 173 -15.29 -0.07 6.91
C GLU A 173 -14.56 -0.68 8.12
N ARG A 174 -14.56 -2.01 8.26
CA ARG A 174 -13.77 -2.72 9.27
C ARG A 174 -12.27 -2.50 9.08
N ALA A 175 -11.78 -2.56 7.84
CA ALA A 175 -10.37 -2.31 7.54
C ALA A 175 -9.96 -0.88 7.88
N MET A 176 -10.80 0.11 7.51
CA MET A 176 -10.60 1.52 7.87
C MET A 176 -10.62 1.73 9.39
N SER A 177 -11.53 1.08 10.11
CA SER A 177 -11.62 1.18 11.58
C SER A 177 -10.38 0.61 12.27
N ARG A 178 -9.89 -0.54 11.81
CA ARG A 178 -8.62 -1.12 12.30
C ARG A 178 -7.44 -0.21 12.03
N ARG A 179 -7.33 0.32 10.80
CA ARG A 179 -6.24 1.23 10.43
C ARG A 179 -6.31 2.53 11.22
N ARG A 180 -7.49 3.10 11.44
CA ARG A 180 -7.68 4.29 12.30
C ARG A 180 -7.16 4.07 13.72
N ASN A 181 -7.40 2.89 14.31
CA ASN A 181 -6.86 2.56 15.63
C ASN A 181 -5.34 2.41 15.61
N ASN A 182 -4.80 1.78 14.57
CA ASN A 182 -3.35 1.66 14.38
C ASN A 182 -2.69 3.05 14.20
N LEU A 183 -3.30 3.96 13.44
CA LEU A 183 -2.81 5.34 13.26
C LEU A 183 -2.78 6.10 14.59
N LYS A 184 -3.78 5.93 15.48
CA LYS A 184 -3.74 6.51 16.84
C LYS A 184 -2.57 5.98 17.67
N SER A 185 -2.19 4.71 17.51
CA SER A 185 -0.99 4.17 18.16
C SER A 185 0.25 4.86 17.59
N ILE A 186 0.35 4.94 16.26
CA ILE A 186 1.46 5.59 15.57
C ILE A 186 1.62 7.06 16.01
N GLU A 187 0.54 7.82 16.18
CA GLU A 187 0.58 9.19 16.68
C GLU A 187 1.17 9.28 18.09
N ARG A 188 0.77 8.36 18.97
CA ARG A 188 1.29 8.26 20.33
C ARG A 188 2.79 7.95 20.31
N ASP A 189 3.20 6.99 19.48
CA ASP A 189 4.57 6.49 19.42
C ASP A 189 5.52 7.53 18.78
N LEU A 190 5.04 8.28 17.79
CA LEU A 190 5.81 9.35 17.12
C LEU A 190 5.84 10.67 17.91
N GLY A 191 5.10 10.77 19.04
CA GLY A 191 4.95 12.02 19.78
C GLY A 191 4.31 13.16 18.97
N SER A 192 3.65 12.84 17.85
CA SER A 192 3.05 13.79 16.92
C SER A 192 1.53 13.65 16.92
N ASN A 193 0.82 14.77 17.07
CA ASN A 193 -0.65 14.80 17.01
C ASN A 193 -1.22 14.59 15.59
N ASN A 194 -0.37 14.30 14.59
CA ASN A 194 -0.81 14.13 13.21
C ASN A 194 0.01 13.04 12.49
N TRP A 195 -0.59 11.85 12.37
CA TRP A 195 0.01 10.71 11.65
C TRP A 195 0.33 11.05 10.18
N LYS A 196 -0.37 12.01 9.57
CA LYS A 196 -0.16 12.37 8.17
C LYS A 196 1.24 12.96 7.97
N SER A 197 1.62 13.89 8.85
CA SER A 197 2.97 14.48 8.84
C SER A 197 4.04 13.46 9.23
N GLY A 198 3.75 12.58 10.18
CA GLY A 198 4.70 11.55 10.61
C GLY A 198 5.00 10.51 9.53
N LEU A 199 3.97 10.03 8.84
CA LEU A 199 4.11 8.96 7.84
C LEU A 199 4.46 9.45 6.44
N TYR A 200 4.06 10.68 6.10
CA TYR A 200 4.17 11.18 4.73
C TYR A 200 4.92 12.51 4.63
N GLY A 201 5.40 13.09 5.72
CA GLY A 201 6.00 14.43 5.74
C GLY A 201 4.95 15.55 5.60
N LYS A 202 5.40 16.81 5.54
CA LYS A 202 4.50 17.93 5.21
C LYS A 202 3.95 17.71 3.79
N ALA A 203 2.62 17.70 3.69
CA ALA A 203 1.91 17.73 2.41
C ALA A 203 2.16 19.06 1.70
#